data_AF-A0A426VX11-F1
#
_entry.id   AF-A0A426VX11-F1
#
_cell.length_a   1.000
_cell.length_b   1.000
_cell.length_c   1.000
_cell.angle_alpha   90.00
_cell.angle_beta   90.00
_cell.angle_gamma   90.00
#
_symmetry.space_group_name_H-M   'P 1'
#
loop_
_entity.id
_entity.type
_entity.pdbx_description
1 polymer ?
#
loop_
_entity_poly.entity_id
_entity_poly.type
_entity_poly.pdbx_seq_one_letter_code
_entity_poly.pdbx_strand_id
1 'polypeptide(L)'
;MRKRIITPVQQGTLPPDQNWLDLEGLAEVEITSEDASHPIESALLPGRNSGWRAADSGEQTIRLLFANPQRLRQIWLHFVETRSERTQEYVLRWSPDGGQSFREIVRQQWNFSPQAATSETEDHHVELPAVTVLELTIIPDISGGDAIASLAQLRLA
;
A
#
# COMPACT_ATOMS: atom_id res chain seq x y z
N MET A 1 -4.63 -17.07 35.50
CA MET A 1 -4.51 -16.82 34.04
C MET A 1 -3.11 -17.22 33.58
N ARG A 2 -2.98 -18.09 32.58
CA ARG A 2 -1.68 -18.50 32.01
C ARG A 2 -1.32 -17.55 30.88
N LYS A 3 -0.15 -16.91 30.95
CA LYS A 3 0.36 -16.01 29.91
C LYS A 3 1.48 -16.72 29.15
N ARG A 4 1.55 -16.50 27.85
CA ARG A 4 2.70 -16.83 27.02
C ARG A 4 3.17 -15.56 26.34
N ILE A 5 4.48 -15.37 26.31
CA ILE A 5 5.12 -14.26 25.62
C ILE A 5 5.33 -14.74 24.18
N ILE A 6 4.80 -13.97 23.21
CA ILE A 6 5.04 -14.20 21.79
C ILE A 6 6.32 -13.46 21.42
N THR A 7 7.23 -14.14 20.73
CA THR A 7 8.44 -13.53 20.17
C THR A 7 8.02 -12.57 19.06
N PRO A 8 8.45 -11.30 19.07
CA PRO A 8 8.17 -10.39 17.97
C PRO A 8 8.84 -10.94 16.70
N VAL A 9 8.09 -11.03 15.61
CA VAL A 9 8.66 -11.21 14.27
C VAL A 9 9.44 -9.93 13.96
N GLN A 10 10.74 -10.04 13.70
CA GLN A 10 11.51 -8.92 13.18
C GLN A 10 10.97 -8.58 11.79
N GLN A 11 10.37 -7.40 11.63
CA GLN A 11 9.99 -6.83 10.33
C GLN A 11 11.27 -6.60 9.52
N GLY A 12 11.63 -7.59 8.69
CA GLY A 12 12.58 -7.40 7.61
C GLY A 12 11.94 -6.51 6.55
N THR A 13 12.69 -5.51 6.09
CA THR A 13 12.25 -4.44 5.17
C THR A 13 12.03 -4.92 3.72
N LEU A 14 12.14 -6.22 3.47
CA LEU A 14 11.93 -6.83 2.16
C LEU A 14 10.71 -7.75 2.23
N PRO A 15 9.81 -7.70 1.24
CA PRO A 15 8.77 -8.71 1.13
C PRO A 15 9.46 -10.09 1.04
N PRO A 16 8.91 -11.12 1.70
CA PRO A 16 9.49 -12.47 1.66
C PRO A 16 9.66 -12.96 0.22
N ASP A 17 10.63 -13.85 0.03
CA ASP A 17 10.94 -14.46 -1.26
C ASP A 17 9.77 -15.38 -1.67
N GLN A 18 8.83 -14.81 -2.43
CA GLN A 18 7.52 -15.37 -2.73
C GLN A 18 7.16 -15.07 -4.19
N ASN A 19 6.25 -15.87 -4.75
CA ASN A 19 5.80 -15.74 -6.14
C ASN A 19 4.79 -14.58 -6.28
N TRP A 20 5.26 -13.35 -6.08
CA TRP A 20 4.49 -12.13 -6.26
C TRP A 20 4.05 -11.97 -7.72
N LEU A 21 2.88 -11.39 -7.93
CA LEU A 21 2.35 -11.06 -9.25
C LEU A 21 3.25 -10.04 -9.96
N ASP A 22 3.49 -10.29 -11.25
CA ASP A 22 4.13 -9.33 -12.13
C ASP A 22 3.12 -8.29 -12.59
N LEU A 23 3.06 -7.16 -11.88
CA LEU A 23 2.05 -6.13 -12.13
C LEU A 23 2.26 -5.40 -13.46
N GLU A 24 3.48 -5.36 -14.00
CA GLU A 24 3.79 -4.65 -15.25
C GLU A 24 2.99 -5.21 -16.44
N GLY A 25 2.82 -6.53 -16.51
CA GLY A 25 2.06 -7.19 -17.56
C GLY A 25 0.59 -7.46 -17.24
N LEU A 26 0.16 -7.24 -15.98
CA LEU A 26 -1.15 -7.67 -15.50
C LEU A 26 -2.14 -6.53 -15.21
N ALA A 27 -1.64 -5.33 -14.91
CA ALA A 27 -2.47 -4.23 -14.46
C ALA A 27 -2.16 -2.91 -15.16
N GLU A 28 -3.21 -2.16 -15.49
CA GLU A 28 -3.11 -0.72 -15.69
C GLU A 28 -3.22 -0.02 -14.34
N VAL A 29 -2.66 1.19 -14.25
CA VAL A 29 -2.63 1.95 -12.99
C VAL A 29 -3.32 3.29 -13.19
N GLU A 30 -4.28 3.60 -12.32
CA GLU A 30 -4.80 4.96 -12.14
C GLU A 30 -4.25 5.54 -10.84
N ILE A 31 -3.77 6.78 -10.88
CA ILE A 31 -3.28 7.51 -9.72
C ILE A 31 -3.85 8.93 -9.70
N THR A 32 -4.12 9.44 -8.51
CA THR A 32 -4.60 10.83 -8.34
C THR A 32 -3.57 11.85 -8.83
N SER A 33 -2.31 11.69 -8.45
CA SER A 33 -1.19 12.55 -8.87
C SER A 33 0.14 11.80 -8.72
N GLU A 34 1.22 12.31 -9.32
CA GLU A 34 2.53 11.67 -9.26
C GLU A 34 3.68 12.67 -9.43
N ASP A 35 4.69 12.54 -8.58
CA ASP A 35 6.00 13.17 -8.75
C ASP A 35 6.81 12.39 -9.80
N ALA A 36 7.21 13.04 -10.88
CA ALA A 36 7.98 12.43 -11.96
C ALA A 36 9.31 11.78 -11.53
N SER A 37 9.86 12.16 -10.37
CA SER A 37 11.07 11.55 -9.79
C SER A 37 10.78 10.33 -8.92
N HIS A 38 9.52 10.11 -8.57
CA HIS A 38 9.03 9.01 -7.73
C HIS A 38 7.79 8.36 -8.37
N PRO A 39 7.94 7.73 -9.55
CA PRO A 39 6.80 7.20 -10.29
C PRO A 39 6.27 5.90 -9.68
N ILE A 40 5.05 5.51 -10.03
CA ILE A 40 4.31 4.43 -9.37
C ILE A 40 4.98 3.08 -9.56
N GLU A 41 5.67 2.86 -10.68
CA GLU A 41 6.43 1.64 -10.91
C GLU A 41 7.52 1.46 -9.84
N SER A 42 8.03 2.55 -9.26
CA SER A 42 9.02 2.48 -8.19
C SER A 42 8.49 1.89 -6.89
N ALA A 43 7.16 1.87 -6.68
CA ALA A 43 6.51 1.15 -5.60
C ALA A 43 6.05 -0.25 -6.02
N LEU A 44 5.68 -0.47 -7.28
CA LEU A 44 5.07 -1.73 -7.75
C LEU A 44 6.08 -2.78 -8.21
N LEU A 45 7.18 -2.38 -8.85
CA LEU A 45 8.10 -3.30 -9.51
C LEU A 45 9.29 -3.67 -8.60
N PRO A 46 9.80 -4.92 -8.70
CA PRO A 46 10.99 -5.34 -7.96
C PRO A 46 12.24 -4.56 -8.40
N GLY A 47 13.19 -4.41 -7.48
CA GLY A 47 14.47 -3.75 -7.75
C GLY A 47 14.42 -2.22 -7.89
N ARG A 48 13.25 -1.61 -7.66
CA ARG A 48 13.10 -0.16 -7.54
C ARG A 48 12.96 0.24 -6.07
N ASN A 49 13.69 1.28 -5.67
CA ASN A 49 13.94 1.56 -4.24
C ASN A 49 13.40 2.92 -3.79
N SER A 50 12.99 3.77 -4.73
CA SER A 50 12.59 5.15 -4.42
C SER A 50 11.13 5.29 -3.98
N GLY A 51 10.33 4.23 -4.16
CA GLY A 51 8.89 4.28 -3.95
C GLY A 51 8.18 5.27 -4.88
N TRP A 52 6.87 5.32 -4.70
CA TRP A 52 5.98 6.31 -5.31
C TRP A 52 5.76 7.50 -4.38
N ARG A 53 5.57 8.68 -4.97
CA ARG A 53 5.15 9.89 -4.26
C ARG A 53 4.12 10.65 -5.10
N ALA A 54 3.07 11.14 -4.44
CA ALA A 54 2.11 12.06 -5.05
C ALA A 54 2.74 13.41 -5.39
N ALA A 55 2.27 14.06 -6.45
CA ALA A 55 2.66 15.44 -6.74
C ALA A 55 1.92 16.45 -5.86
N ASP A 56 0.65 16.14 -5.54
CA ASP A 56 -0.23 17.03 -4.78
C ASP A 56 -0.38 16.55 -3.33
N SER A 57 -0.74 17.48 -2.44
CA SER A 57 -1.04 17.19 -1.03
C SER A 57 -2.43 16.59 -0.82
N GLY A 58 -2.64 16.02 0.37
CA GLY A 58 -3.94 15.50 0.79
C GLY A 58 -4.17 14.06 0.37
N GLU A 59 -5.45 13.66 0.35
CA GLU A 59 -5.87 12.28 0.03
C GLU A 59 -5.46 11.91 -1.39
N GLN A 60 -4.85 10.74 -1.55
CA GLN A 60 -4.41 10.22 -2.84
C GLN A 60 -4.91 8.78 -3.01
N THR A 61 -5.29 8.45 -4.23
CA THR A 61 -5.76 7.12 -4.60
C THR A 61 -4.84 6.51 -5.64
N ILE A 62 -4.54 5.22 -5.47
CA ILE A 62 -3.89 4.35 -6.44
C ILE A 62 -4.87 3.21 -6.73
N ARG A 63 -5.14 2.93 -8.01
CA ARG A 63 -5.91 1.77 -8.45
C ARG A 63 -5.09 0.91 -9.38
N LEU A 64 -5.18 -0.40 -9.17
CA LEU A 64 -4.68 -1.42 -10.08
C LEU A 64 -5.87 -2.04 -10.79
N LEU A 65 -5.94 -1.87 -12.11
CA LEU A 65 -7.00 -2.37 -12.98
C LEU A 65 -6.48 -3.60 -13.72
N PHE A 66 -6.98 -4.78 -13.37
CA PHE A 66 -6.53 -6.01 -13.98
C PHE A 66 -7.31 -6.32 -15.26
N ALA A 67 -6.60 -6.53 -16.36
CA ALA A 67 -7.22 -6.89 -17.65
C ALA A 67 -7.99 -8.23 -17.56
N ASN A 68 -7.50 -9.16 -16.72
CA ASN A 68 -8.19 -10.39 -16.37
C ASN A 68 -8.32 -10.48 -14.84
N PRO A 69 -9.45 -10.96 -14.30
CA PRO A 69 -9.63 -11.06 -12.85
C PRO A 69 -8.50 -11.88 -12.19
N GLN A 70 -7.89 -11.31 -11.14
CA GLN A 70 -6.82 -11.95 -10.38
C GLN A 70 -7.35 -12.52 -9.08
N ARG A 71 -6.91 -13.71 -8.71
CA ARG A 71 -7.09 -14.22 -7.34
C ARG A 71 -5.98 -13.65 -6.48
N LEU A 72 -6.34 -12.92 -5.43
CA LEU A 72 -5.39 -12.42 -4.44
C LEU A 72 -5.56 -13.17 -3.12
N ARG A 73 -4.43 -13.59 -2.55
CA ARG A 73 -4.30 -14.21 -1.24
C ARG A 73 -3.46 -13.39 -0.27
N GLN A 74 -2.65 -12.48 -0.80
CA GLN A 74 -1.77 -11.66 0.02
C GLN A 74 -1.58 -10.26 -0.58
N ILE A 75 -1.58 -9.26 0.29
CA ILE A 75 -1.31 -7.85 -0.04
C ILE A 75 -0.27 -7.33 0.93
N TRP A 76 0.91 -7.01 0.42
CA TRP A 76 2.00 -6.42 1.17
C TRP A 76 2.09 -4.93 0.89
N LEU A 77 2.08 -4.11 1.94
CA LEU A 77 2.29 -2.67 1.86
C LEU A 77 3.47 -2.26 2.73
N HIS A 78 4.27 -1.33 2.23
CA HIS A 78 5.33 -0.70 3.01
C HIS A 78 5.29 0.81 2.82
N PHE A 79 5.25 1.52 3.94
CA PHE A 79 5.22 2.97 4.02
C PHE A 79 6.47 3.46 4.75
N VAL A 80 6.97 4.63 4.36
CA VAL A 80 8.13 5.28 4.98
C VAL A 80 7.83 6.77 5.13
N GLU A 81 8.04 7.30 6.33
CA GLU A 81 8.01 8.73 6.66
C GLU A 81 9.10 9.01 7.69
N THR A 82 10.11 9.80 7.30
CA THR A 82 11.33 10.04 8.08
C THR A 82 11.50 11.49 8.51
N ARG A 83 10.61 12.38 8.04
CA ARG A 83 10.76 13.83 8.13
C ARG A 83 9.72 14.45 9.04
N SER A 84 8.49 13.97 8.95
CA SER A 84 7.35 14.59 9.64
C SER A 84 6.74 13.64 10.66
N GLU A 85 6.39 14.18 11.82
CA GLU A 85 5.49 13.51 12.74
C GLU A 85 4.06 13.69 12.24
N ARG A 86 3.37 12.58 11.95
CA ARG A 86 2.00 12.60 11.40
C ARG A 86 1.26 11.30 11.68
N THR A 87 -0.05 11.39 11.71
CA THR A 87 -0.92 10.21 11.72
C THR A 87 -1.45 9.96 10.32
N GLN A 88 -0.96 8.91 9.67
CA GLN A 88 -1.39 8.51 8.33
C GLN A 88 -2.55 7.50 8.45
N GLU A 89 -3.53 7.59 7.55
CA GLU A 89 -4.53 6.54 7.33
C GLU A 89 -4.35 5.95 5.92
N TYR A 90 -4.60 4.65 5.78
CA TYR A 90 -4.90 4.08 4.47
C TYR A 90 -6.12 3.16 4.51
N VAL A 91 -6.75 3.02 3.34
CA VAL A 91 -7.87 2.12 3.11
C VAL A 91 -7.56 1.25 1.89
N LEU A 92 -7.66 -0.06 2.05
CA LEU A 92 -7.67 -1.00 0.94
C LEU A 92 -9.10 -1.42 0.62
N ARG A 93 -9.48 -1.32 -0.65
CA ARG A 93 -10.76 -1.79 -1.16
C ARG A 93 -10.54 -2.59 -2.43
N TRP A 94 -11.49 -3.45 -2.77
CA TRP A 94 -11.45 -4.20 -4.02
C TRP A 94 -12.83 -4.28 -4.68
N SER A 95 -12.80 -4.53 -5.98
CA SER A 95 -13.98 -4.74 -6.80
C SER A 95 -13.84 -6.01 -7.66
N PRO A 96 -14.86 -6.88 -7.70
CA PRO A 96 -14.96 -7.99 -8.66
C PRO A 96 -15.64 -7.63 -9.98
N ASP A 97 -16.17 -6.41 -10.12
CA ASP A 97 -17.14 -6.02 -11.14
C ASP A 97 -16.70 -4.83 -12.00
N GLY A 98 -15.38 -4.66 -12.16
CA GLY A 98 -14.80 -3.59 -12.97
C GLY A 98 -14.93 -2.20 -12.33
N GLY A 99 -14.97 -2.13 -11.00
CA GLY A 99 -15.07 -0.87 -10.26
C GLY A 99 -16.50 -0.34 -10.06
N GLN A 100 -17.53 -1.13 -10.37
CA GLN A 100 -18.93 -0.72 -10.13
C GLN A 100 -19.29 -0.73 -8.65
N SER A 101 -18.77 -1.70 -7.89
CA SER A 101 -18.92 -1.77 -6.44
C SER A 101 -17.60 -2.11 -5.76
N PHE A 102 -17.36 -1.49 -4.61
CA PHE A 102 -16.14 -1.68 -3.83
C PHE A 102 -16.43 -2.19 -2.43
N ARG A 103 -15.69 -3.22 -2.03
CA ARG A 103 -15.72 -3.81 -0.69
C ARG A 103 -14.43 -3.44 0.04
N GLU A 104 -14.56 -2.91 1.25
CA GLU A 104 -13.40 -2.63 2.10
C GLU A 104 -12.74 -3.95 2.54
N ILE A 105 -11.41 -4.00 2.43
CA ILE A 105 -10.57 -5.08 2.94
C ILE A 105 -10.14 -4.71 4.35
N VAL A 106 -9.52 -3.53 4.50
CA VAL A 106 -8.99 -3.04 5.76
C VAL A 106 -8.83 -1.51 5.70
N ARG A 107 -8.96 -0.89 6.88
CA ARG A 107 -8.56 0.49 7.16
C ARG A 107 -7.61 0.48 8.35
N GLN A 108 -6.45 1.12 8.21
CA GLN A 108 -5.46 1.24 9.28
C GLN A 108 -5.00 2.68 9.43
N GLN A 109 -4.63 3.04 10.66
CA GLN A 109 -3.97 4.30 10.97
C GLN A 109 -2.65 4.02 11.67
N TRP A 110 -1.62 4.79 11.32
CA TRP A 110 -0.29 4.67 11.91
C TRP A 110 0.32 6.04 12.23
N ASN A 111 1.04 6.12 13.34
CA ASN A 111 1.73 7.33 13.77
C ASN A 111 3.20 7.25 13.37
N PHE A 112 3.60 8.08 12.41
CA PHE A 112 5.00 8.27 12.06
C PHE A 112 5.63 9.33 12.96
N SER A 113 6.88 9.09 13.36
CA SER A 113 7.70 10.06 14.06
C SER A 113 9.17 9.86 13.68
N PRO A 114 9.90 10.93 13.28
CA PRO A 114 11.31 10.87 12.94
C PRO A 114 12.21 10.29 14.05
N GLN A 115 11.77 10.33 15.31
CA GLN A 115 12.51 9.84 16.47
C GLN A 115 12.14 8.42 16.89
N ALA A 116 11.08 7.84 16.32
CA ALA A 116 10.54 6.55 16.74
C ALA A 116 10.20 5.67 15.53
N ALA A 117 8.95 5.71 15.06
CA ALA A 117 8.47 4.87 13.97
C ALA A 117 8.55 5.64 12.64
N THR A 118 9.52 5.28 11.80
CA THR A 118 9.73 5.92 10.49
C THR A 118 9.28 5.09 9.29
N SER A 119 8.84 3.87 9.54
CA SER A 119 8.31 2.95 8.54
C SER A 119 7.21 2.11 9.15
N GLU A 120 6.27 1.69 8.31
CA GLU A 120 5.23 0.73 8.69
C GLU A 120 5.04 -0.28 7.56
N THR A 121 4.93 -1.56 7.94
CA THR A 121 4.87 -2.68 7.01
C THR A 121 3.70 -3.56 7.38
N GLU A 122 2.80 -3.73 6.41
CA GLU A 122 1.52 -4.40 6.57
C GLU A 122 1.45 -5.61 5.63
N ASP A 123 1.12 -6.77 6.18
CA ASP A 123 1.02 -8.03 5.46
C ASP A 123 -0.39 -8.63 5.63
N HIS A 124 -1.27 -8.35 4.67
CA HIS A 124 -2.66 -8.77 4.71
C HIS A 124 -2.85 -10.09 3.98
N HIS A 125 -3.12 -11.15 4.73
CA HIS A 125 -3.63 -12.40 4.17
C HIS A 125 -5.13 -12.30 3.92
N VAL A 126 -5.54 -12.47 2.66
CA VAL A 126 -6.90 -12.29 2.17
C VAL A 126 -7.35 -13.52 1.37
N GLU A 127 -8.63 -13.60 1.01
CA GLU A 127 -9.14 -14.60 0.06
C GLU A 127 -10.08 -13.91 -0.92
N LEU A 128 -9.50 -13.27 -1.94
CA LEU A 128 -10.23 -12.49 -2.94
C LEU A 128 -10.20 -13.25 -4.27
N PRO A 129 -11.30 -13.89 -4.70
CA PRO A 129 -11.25 -14.90 -5.76
C PRO A 129 -11.13 -14.33 -7.19
N ALA A 130 -11.55 -13.09 -7.42
CA ALA A 130 -11.68 -12.51 -8.76
C ALA A 130 -11.60 -10.98 -8.70
N VAL A 131 -10.46 -10.44 -8.25
CA VAL A 131 -10.20 -9.00 -8.18
C VAL A 131 -10.02 -8.45 -9.59
N THR A 132 -10.87 -7.49 -9.94
CA THR A 132 -10.76 -6.71 -11.19
C THR A 132 -10.17 -5.33 -10.94
N VAL A 133 -10.44 -4.74 -9.77
CA VAL A 133 -9.81 -3.51 -9.32
C VAL A 133 -9.38 -3.66 -7.87
N LEU A 134 -8.13 -3.31 -7.56
CA LEU A 134 -7.66 -3.06 -6.20
C LEU A 134 -7.46 -1.55 -6.03
N GLU A 135 -8.03 -0.96 -5.00
CA GLU A 135 -7.93 0.46 -4.68
C GLU A 135 -7.23 0.64 -3.34
N LEU A 136 -6.21 1.50 -3.31
CA LEU A 136 -5.53 1.97 -2.12
C LEU A 136 -5.73 3.49 -2.03
N THR A 137 -6.44 3.93 -0.99
CA THR A 137 -6.56 5.34 -0.65
C THR A 137 -5.64 5.64 0.52
N ILE A 138 -4.84 6.71 0.44
CA ILE A 138 -3.90 7.14 1.46
C ILE A 138 -4.26 8.57 1.86
N ILE A 139 -4.55 8.77 3.14
CA ILE A 139 -4.62 10.10 3.77
C ILE A 139 -3.28 10.30 4.49
N PRO A 140 -2.35 11.09 3.93
CA PRO A 140 -0.99 11.20 4.45
C PRO A 140 -0.91 11.77 5.85
N ASP A 141 -1.85 12.65 6.21
CA ASP A 141 -2.05 13.14 7.57
C ASP A 141 -3.55 13.38 7.81
N ILE A 142 -4.14 12.65 8.75
CA ILE A 142 -5.57 12.80 9.09
C ILE A 142 -5.88 14.16 9.73
N SER A 143 -4.86 14.87 10.20
CA SER A 143 -4.97 16.25 10.67
C SER A 143 -5.18 17.24 9.52
N GLY A 144 -4.99 16.81 8.27
CA GLY A 144 -5.01 17.63 7.07
C GLY A 144 -3.70 18.38 6.82
N GLY A 145 -3.74 19.37 5.93
CA GLY A 145 -2.59 20.20 5.56
C GLY A 145 -1.88 19.73 4.29
N ASP A 146 -0.63 20.16 4.12
CA ASP A 146 0.14 19.98 2.88
C ASP A 146 0.96 18.68 2.84
N ALA A 147 0.54 17.68 3.63
CA ALA A 147 1.22 16.39 3.66
C ALA A 147 1.09 15.67 2.32
N ILE A 148 2.20 15.11 1.85
CA ILE A 148 2.28 14.35 0.59
C ILE A 148 2.20 12.86 0.89
N ALA A 149 1.36 12.15 0.14
CA ALA A 149 1.28 10.69 0.20
C ALA A 149 2.47 10.04 -0.50
N SER A 150 2.97 8.95 0.09
CA SER A 150 4.03 8.14 -0.50
C SER A 150 3.82 6.68 -0.14
N LEU A 151 4.29 5.81 -1.03
CA LEU A 151 4.22 4.36 -0.87
C LEU A 151 5.59 3.80 -1.25
N ALA A 152 6.25 3.11 -0.31
CA ALA A 152 7.55 2.54 -0.60
C ALA A 152 7.41 1.29 -1.46
N GLN A 153 6.50 0.38 -1.09
CA GLN A 153 6.26 -0.85 -1.85
C GLN A 153 4.80 -1.30 -1.74
N LEU A 154 4.28 -1.88 -2.84
CA LEU A 154 3.07 -2.68 -2.87
C LEU A 154 3.34 -3.98 -3.64
N ARG A 155 3.04 -5.14 -3.03
CA ARG A 155 3.15 -6.46 -3.66
C ARG A 155 1.88 -7.26 -3.46
N LEU A 156 1.53 -8.08 -4.45
CA LEU A 156 0.31 -8.89 -4.50
C LEU A 156 0.66 -10.33 -4.84
N ALA A 157 0.02 -11.31 -4.19
CA ALA A 157 0.14 -12.73 -4.51
C ALA A 157 -1.20 -13.46 -4.33
#